data_AF-A0A511AUT8-F1
#
_entry.id   AF-A0A511AUT8-F1
#
_cell.length_a   1.000
_cell.length_b   1.000
_cell.length_c   1.000
_cell.angle_alpha   90.00
_cell.angle_beta   90.00
_cell.angle_gamma   90.00
#
_symmetry.space_group_name_H-M   'P 1'
#
loop_
_entity.id
_entity.type
_entity.pdbx_description
1 polymer ?
#
loop_
_entity_poly.entity_id
_entity_poly.type
_entity_poly.pdbx_seq_one_letter_code
_entity_poly.pdbx_strand_id
1 'polypeptide(L)'
;MKHFMLGTLSGVVVGGLYGLIKTPRSGKENQEALKNYADETSDHLSVVSDNVNDLKDSINALKKEISFVQNDVMDEMTLIAKEFQHEAEPRLRRIQEKTEKMQTEVKKTTDNLTN
;
A
#
# COMPACT_ATOMS: atom_id res chain seq x y z
N MET A 1 14.08 3.45 7.65
CA MET A 1 13.24 2.97 6.51
C MET A 1 13.80 1.72 5.83
N LYS A 2 15.12 1.61 5.59
CA LYS A 2 15.75 0.44 4.95
C LYS A 2 15.42 -0.89 5.64
N HIS A 3 15.45 -0.95 6.98
CA HIS A 3 15.22 -2.18 7.75
C HIS A 3 13.79 -2.73 7.67
N PHE A 4 12.77 -1.87 7.62
CA PHE A 4 11.37 -2.32 7.49
C PHE A 4 11.10 -2.91 6.12
N MET A 5 11.60 -2.24 5.06
CA MET A 5 11.49 -2.74 3.69
C MET A 5 12.28 -4.03 3.51
N LEU A 6 13.50 -4.12 4.08
CA LEU A 6 14.25 -5.37 4.13
C LEU A 6 13.47 -6.48 4.84
N GLY A 7 12.75 -6.15 5.93
CA GLY A 7 11.98 -7.09 6.74
C GLY A 7 10.69 -7.57 6.08
N THR A 8 9.95 -6.68 5.40
CA THR A 8 8.75 -7.09 4.64
C THR A 8 9.13 -7.83 3.38
N LEU A 9 10.18 -7.42 2.65
CA LEU A 9 10.68 -8.18 1.51
C LEU A 9 11.24 -9.54 1.92
N SER A 10 12.05 -9.60 2.97
CA SER A 10 12.56 -10.88 3.46
C SER A 10 11.42 -11.75 3.97
N GLY A 11 10.40 -11.20 4.62
CA GLY A 11 9.21 -11.93 5.04
C GLY A 11 8.42 -12.51 3.88
N VAL A 12 8.18 -11.74 2.81
CA VAL A 12 7.48 -12.20 1.60
C VAL A 12 8.31 -13.25 0.85
N VAL A 13 9.61 -13.03 0.69
CA VAL A 13 10.51 -13.98 0.00
C VAL A 13 10.66 -15.27 0.80
N VAL A 14 10.95 -15.19 2.09
CA VAL A 14 11.11 -16.37 2.96
C VAL A 14 9.78 -17.11 3.12
N GLY A 15 8.66 -16.40 3.29
CA GLY A 15 7.33 -16.99 3.37
C GLY A 15 6.90 -17.66 2.07
N GLY A 16 7.12 -17.00 0.93
CA GLY A 16 6.84 -17.52 -0.40
C GLY A 16 7.69 -18.75 -0.74
N LEU A 17 9.00 -18.68 -0.53
CA LEU A 17 9.90 -19.82 -0.72
C LEU A 17 9.57 -20.98 0.23
N TYR A 18 9.24 -20.70 1.50
CA TYR A 18 8.81 -21.72 2.45
C TYR A 18 7.53 -22.44 1.99
N GLY A 19 6.54 -21.69 1.49
CA GLY A 19 5.32 -22.25 0.90
C GLY A 19 5.60 -23.10 -0.35
N LEU A 20 6.47 -22.62 -1.24
CA LEU A 20 6.82 -23.32 -2.49
C LEU A 20 7.65 -24.59 -2.23
N ILE A 21 8.59 -24.58 -1.29
CA ILE A 21 9.43 -25.75 -0.94
C ILE A 21 8.59 -26.83 -0.24
N LYS A 22 7.61 -26.45 0.57
CA LYS A 22 6.79 -27.39 1.34
C LYS A 22 5.69 -28.07 0.51
N THR A 23 5.35 -27.51 -0.65
CA THR A 23 4.30 -28.04 -1.53
C THR A 23 4.93 -28.98 -2.58
N PRO A 24 4.43 -30.23 -2.77
CA PRO A 24 4.98 -31.14 -3.77
C PRO A 24 4.52 -30.71 -5.17
N ARG A 25 5.25 -29.77 -5.78
CA ARG A 25 5.00 -29.20 -7.11
C ARG A 25 6.23 -29.30 -7.98
N SER A 26 6.03 -29.41 -9.29
CA SER A 26 7.10 -29.33 -10.27
C SER A 26 7.70 -27.92 -10.32
N GLY A 27 8.94 -27.79 -10.79
CA GLY A 27 9.61 -26.48 -10.89
C GLY A 27 8.85 -25.46 -11.74
N LYS A 28 8.17 -25.90 -12.80
CA LYS A 28 7.31 -25.05 -13.64
C LYS A 28 6.07 -24.56 -12.89
N GLU A 29 5.40 -25.45 -12.16
CA GLU A 29 4.25 -25.07 -11.33
C GLU A 29 4.64 -24.11 -10.20
N ASN A 30 5.86 -24.22 -9.66
CA ASN A 30 6.36 -23.28 -8.67
C ASN A 30 6.69 -21.90 -9.25
N GLN A 31 7.22 -21.83 -10.48
CA GLN A 31 7.42 -20.56 -11.18
C GLN A 31 6.09 -19.86 -11.45
N GLU A 32 5.09 -20.61 -11.90
CA GLU A 32 3.74 -20.09 -12.14
C GLU A 32 3.06 -19.64 -10.84
N ALA A 33 3.17 -20.43 -9.77
CA ALA A 33 2.66 -20.06 -8.45
C ALA A 33 3.34 -18.80 -7.90
N LEU A 34 4.66 -18.65 -8.08
CA LEU A 34 5.39 -17.45 -7.67
C LEU A 34 4.92 -16.21 -8.45
N LYS A 35 4.72 -16.34 -9.76
CA LYS A 35 4.20 -15.26 -10.61
C LYS A 35 2.81 -14.83 -10.16
N ASN A 36 1.90 -15.78 -9.97
CA ASN A 36 0.53 -15.48 -9.53
C ASN A 36 0.50 -14.79 -8.16
N TYR A 37 1.34 -15.24 -7.23
CA TYR A 37 1.47 -14.62 -5.91
C TYR A 37 2.00 -13.17 -6.00
N ALA A 38 2.96 -12.92 -6.89
CA ALA A 38 3.49 -11.58 -7.13
C ALA A 38 2.46 -10.64 -7.75
N ASP A 39 1.70 -11.14 -8.73
CA ASP A 39 0.61 -10.41 -9.38
C ASP A 39 -0.49 -10.04 -8.36
N GLU A 40 -0.96 -11.01 -7.57
CA GLU A 40 -1.95 -10.79 -6.50
C GLU A 40 -1.44 -9.79 -5.44
N THR A 41 -0.17 -9.90 -5.05
CA THR A 41 0.45 -8.94 -4.11
C THR A 41 0.50 -7.54 -4.72
N SER A 42 0.82 -7.42 -6.00
CA SER A 42 0.83 -6.13 -6.71
C SER A 42 -0.56 -5.50 -6.75
N ASP A 43 -1.60 -6.29 -7.02
CA ASP A 43 -2.99 -5.83 -7.03
C ASP A 43 -3.42 -5.32 -5.65
N HIS A 44 -3.10 -6.07 -4.59
CA HIS A 44 -3.36 -5.61 -3.21
C HIS A 44 -2.63 -4.30 -2.88
N LEU A 45 -1.40 -4.13 -3.35
CA LEU A 45 -0.67 -2.88 -3.19
C LEU A 45 -1.31 -1.72 -3.97
N SER A 46 -1.86 -1.98 -5.17
CA SER A 46 -2.64 -0.97 -5.91
C SER A 46 -3.86 -0.52 -5.12
N VAL A 47 -4.62 -1.47 -4.55
CA VAL A 47 -5.79 -1.15 -3.70
C VAL A 47 -5.40 -0.29 -2.50
N VAL A 48 -4.25 -0.53 -1.87
CA VAL A 48 -3.75 0.33 -0.78
C VAL A 48 -3.46 1.75 -1.28
N SER A 49 -2.86 1.89 -2.46
CA SER A 49 -2.62 3.21 -3.08
C SER A 49 -3.93 3.94 -3.37
N ASP A 50 -4.92 3.24 -3.91
CA ASP A 50 -6.24 3.80 -4.24
C ASP A 50 -6.97 4.27 -2.97
N ASN A 51 -6.99 3.44 -1.92
CA ASN A 51 -7.57 3.81 -0.62
C ASN A 51 -6.90 5.06 0.00
N VAL A 52 -5.60 5.26 -0.21
CA VAL A 52 -4.91 6.47 0.23
C VAL A 52 -5.38 7.70 -0.54
N ASN A 53 -5.65 7.57 -1.84
CA ASN A 53 -6.18 8.66 -2.65
C ASN A 53 -7.64 8.96 -2.29
N ASP A 54 -8.48 7.94 -2.15
CA ASP A 54 -9.88 8.09 -1.74
C ASP A 54 -10.02 8.79 -0.39
N LEU A 55 -9.12 8.48 0.55
CA LEU A 55 -9.09 9.17 1.85
C LEU A 55 -8.72 10.65 1.70
N LYS A 56 -7.75 11.00 0.86
CA LYS A 56 -7.40 12.41 0.58
C LYS A 56 -8.59 13.15 -0.02
N ASP A 57 -9.27 12.53 -0.97
CA ASP A 57 -10.42 13.12 -1.65
C ASP A 57 -11.61 13.29 -0.71
N SER A 58 -11.86 12.32 0.16
CA SER A 58 -12.90 12.39 1.20
C SER A 58 -12.65 13.54 2.18
N ILE A 59 -11.39 13.75 2.61
CA ILE A 59 -11.03 14.89 3.47
C ILE A 59 -11.27 16.22 2.73
N ASN A 60 -10.89 16.30 1.46
CA ASN A 60 -11.10 17.50 0.65
C ASN A 60 -12.59 17.79 0.43
N ALA A 61 -13.40 16.76 0.16
CA ALA A 61 -14.84 16.86 0.02
C ALA A 61 -15.49 17.33 1.32
N LEU A 62 -15.10 16.75 2.46
CA LEU A 62 -15.57 17.15 3.77
C LEU A 62 -15.30 18.64 4.04
N LYS A 63 -14.08 19.13 3.75
CA LYS A 63 -13.75 20.56 3.89
C LYS A 63 -14.63 21.46 3.03
N LYS A 64 -14.91 21.04 1.80
CA LYS A 64 -15.76 21.78 0.87
C LYS A 64 -17.20 21.81 1.35
N GLU A 65 -17.74 20.68 1.81
CA GLU A 65 -19.13 20.57 2.29
C GLU A 65 -19.35 21.37 3.58
N ILE A 66 -18.40 21.29 4.51
CA ILE A 66 -18.42 22.09 5.74
C ILE A 66 -18.55 23.57 5.37
N SER A 67 -17.76 24.09 4.42
CA SER A 67 -17.76 25.51 4.01
C SER A 67 -19.10 26.12 3.56
N PHE A 68 -20.13 25.30 3.29
CA PHE A 68 -21.48 25.77 2.95
C PHE A 68 -22.43 25.95 4.15
N VAL A 69 -22.07 25.51 5.36
CA VAL A 69 -22.91 25.52 6.58
C VAL A 69 -22.58 26.72 7.49
N GLN A 70 -23.37 27.81 7.46
CA GLN A 70 -23.10 29.08 8.16
C GLN A 70 -23.40 29.12 9.68
N ASN A 71 -22.83 28.22 10.49
CA ASN A 71 -22.97 28.25 11.96
C ASN A 71 -21.62 28.11 12.67
N ASP A 72 -21.51 28.50 13.94
CA ASP A 72 -20.27 28.45 14.75
C ASP A 72 -19.57 27.07 14.77
N VAL A 73 -20.31 25.98 14.55
CA VAL A 73 -19.78 24.61 14.39
C VAL A 73 -18.83 24.47 13.18
N MET A 74 -18.96 25.35 12.18
CA MET A 74 -18.13 25.42 10.98
C MET A 74 -16.65 25.55 11.28
N ASP A 75 -16.30 26.52 12.13
CA ASP A 75 -14.91 26.92 12.35
C ASP A 75 -14.16 25.80 13.08
N GLU A 76 -14.82 25.16 14.04
CA GLU A 76 -14.29 23.99 14.75
C GLU A 76 -14.12 22.78 13.81
N MET A 77 -15.12 22.47 12.98
CA MET A 77 -15.03 21.35 12.03
C MET A 77 -13.98 21.58 10.95
N THR A 78 -13.84 22.83 10.49
CA THR A 78 -12.78 23.23 9.55
C THR A 78 -11.41 23.08 10.17
N LEU A 79 -11.25 23.48 11.44
CA LEU A 79 -10.00 23.33 12.18
C LEU A 79 -9.64 21.85 12.33
N ILE A 80 -10.57 21.01 12.77
CA ILE A 80 -10.37 19.56 12.93
C ILE A 80 -9.96 18.91 11.60
N ALA A 81 -10.67 19.22 10.51
CA ALA A 81 -10.33 18.67 9.19
C ALA A 81 -8.96 19.15 8.70
N LYS A 82 -8.56 20.38 9.06
CA LYS A 82 -7.25 20.94 8.71
C LYS A 82 -6.12 20.29 9.50
N GLU A 83 -6.30 20.12 10.81
CA GLU A 83 -5.35 19.42 11.68
C GLU A 83 -5.20 17.95 11.27
N PHE A 84 -6.33 17.27 11.05
CA PHE A 84 -6.32 15.90 10.56
C PHE A 84 -5.57 15.79 9.22
N GLN A 85 -5.84 16.67 8.25
CA GLN A 85 -5.09 16.68 7.00
C GLN A 85 -3.60 16.91 7.25
N HIS A 86 -3.25 17.91 8.07
CA HIS A 86 -1.86 18.25 8.35
C HIS A 86 -1.06 17.08 8.96
N GLU A 87 -1.69 16.34 9.88
CA GLU A 87 -1.08 15.16 10.50
C GLU A 87 -1.08 13.93 9.59
N ALA A 88 -2.15 13.74 8.81
CA ALA A 88 -2.32 12.58 7.95
C ALA A 88 -1.49 12.68 6.66
N GLU A 89 -1.34 13.85 6.06
CA GLU A 89 -0.59 14.07 4.81
C GLU A 89 0.81 13.42 4.81
N PRO A 90 1.68 13.66 5.81
CA PRO A 90 3.00 13.04 5.83
C PRO A 90 2.91 11.52 6.05
N ARG A 91 1.87 11.01 6.73
CA ARG A 91 1.65 9.58 6.92
C ARG A 91 1.20 8.92 5.62
N LEU A 92 0.24 9.53 4.91
CA LEU A 92 -0.29 9.07 3.63
C LEU A 92 0.79 9.08 2.54
N ARG A 93 1.60 10.13 2.45
CA ARG A 93 2.78 10.16 1.56
C ARG A 93 3.72 8.99 1.83
N ARG A 94 4.06 8.73 3.09
CA ARG A 94 4.95 7.62 3.46
C ARG A 94 4.35 6.25 3.13
N ILE A 95 3.03 6.09 3.21
CA ILE A 95 2.37 4.84 2.81
C ILE A 95 2.51 4.68 1.30
N GLN A 96 2.19 5.71 0.52
CA GLN A 96 2.28 5.70 -0.94
C GLN A 96 3.71 5.40 -1.42
N GLU A 97 4.72 6.10 -0.90
CA GLU A 97 6.14 5.83 -1.21
C GLU A 97 6.58 4.40 -0.86
N LYS A 98 6.04 3.82 0.20
CA LYS A 98 6.37 2.45 0.60
C LYS A 98 5.68 1.44 -0.30
N THR A 99 4.41 1.68 -0.65
CA THR A 99 3.63 0.84 -1.57
C THR A 99 4.31 0.77 -2.93
N GLU A 100 4.73 1.91 -3.51
CA GLU A 100 5.46 1.98 -4.78
C GLU A 100 6.78 1.19 -4.74
N LYS A 101 7.52 1.32 -3.64
CA LYS A 101 8.76 0.55 -3.45
C LYS A 101 8.50 -0.94 -3.31
N MET A 102 7.44 -1.34 -2.60
CA MET A 102 7.06 -2.75 -2.50
C MET A 102 6.66 -3.31 -3.86
N GLN A 103 5.88 -2.59 -4.67
CA GLN A 103 5.53 -3.01 -6.04
C GLN A 103 6.79 -3.22 -6.89
N THR A 104 7.72 -2.26 -6.85
CA THR A 104 8.98 -2.33 -7.58
C THR A 104 9.83 -3.55 -7.18
N GLU A 105 9.96 -3.79 -5.88
CA GLU A 105 10.80 -4.86 -5.36
C GLU A 105 10.16 -6.24 -5.49
N VAL A 106 8.82 -6.35 -5.38
CA VAL A 106 8.07 -7.59 -5.69
C VAL A 106 8.28 -7.97 -7.15
N LYS A 107 8.14 -7.00 -8.08
CA LYS A 107 8.37 -7.23 -9.51
C LYS A 107 9.80 -7.68 -9.78
N LYS A 108 10.78 -6.91 -9.29
CA LYS A 108 12.21 -7.21 -9.46
C LYS A 108 12.60 -8.58 -8.90
N THR A 109 12.09 -8.94 -7.74
CA THR A 109 12.39 -10.23 -7.10
C THR A 109 11.77 -11.39 -7.88
N THR A 110 10.54 -11.22 -8.37
CA THR A 110 9.86 -12.23 -9.21
C THR A 110 10.64 -12.43 -10.50
N ASP A 111 10.98 -11.35 -11.20
CA ASP A 111 11.76 -11.39 -12.45
C ASP A 111 13.11 -12.11 -12.25
N ASN A 112 13.79 -11.91 -11.12
CA ASN A 112 15.06 -12.56 -10.81
C ASN A 112 14.93 -14.06 -10.45
N LEU A 113 13.77 -14.50 -9.98
CA LEU A 113 13.51 -15.90 -9.58
C LEU A 113 12.95 -16.74 -10.74
N THR A 114 12.38 -16.10 -11.75
CA THR A 114 11.80 -16.77 -12.93
C THR A 114 12.70 -16.78 -14.17
N ASN A 115 13.78 -15.99 -14.19
CA ASN A 115 14.85 -16.03 -15.20
C ASN A 115 15.94 -17.04 -14.82
#